data_AF-A0A968D2L6-F1
#
_entry.id   AF-A0A968D2L6-F1
#
_cell.length_a   1.000
_cell.length_b   1.000
_cell.length_c   1.000
_cell.angle_alpha   90.00
_cell.angle_beta   90.00
_cell.angle_gamma   90.00
#
_symmetry.space_group_name_H-M   'P 1'
#
loop_
_entity.id
_entity.type
_entity.pdbx_description
1 polymer ?
#
loop_
_entity_poly.entity_id
_entity_poly.type
_entity_poly.pdbx_seq_one_letter_code
_entity_poly.pdbx_strand_id
1 'polypeptide(L)'
;MNHQTSSTLFEQAQRTLPGGVNSPVRAFKAVGGTPLFISRAEGPYLFDVDGNRYTDYVCSWGPMILGHTHPRVTEAVQNAIKKGTSYGAPTETEVELAKMVAEAVPSVESVRFVNSGTEATMSALRLARAFTNRDKIVKFQGCYHGHADMLLVQAGSGVTTLGLPDSPGVPKSSVEHTLVAEFNHIASVKQLYDQFPEDIAAIIVEPVAGNMGVVPPQPDFLHELRKVTNEYNSVLIFDEIITGFRVAYGGAQELFDVHPDLTCL
;
A
#
# COMPACT_ATOMS: atom_id res chain seq x y z
N MET A 1 24.38 -21.75 7.29
CA MET A 1 23.79 -21.94 5.95
C MET A 1 24.81 -21.43 4.93
N ASN A 2 24.86 -22.03 3.74
CA ASN A 2 25.74 -21.56 2.66
C ASN A 2 25.02 -20.46 1.86
N HIS A 3 25.69 -19.35 1.53
CA HIS A 3 25.12 -18.24 0.74
C HIS A 3 26.07 -17.76 -0.37
N GLN A 4 26.94 -18.65 -0.85
CA GLN A 4 27.97 -18.31 -1.84
C GLN A 4 27.36 -17.92 -3.18
N THR A 5 26.38 -18.68 -3.68
CA THR A 5 25.71 -18.38 -4.95
C THR A 5 24.89 -17.10 -4.83
N SER A 6 24.16 -16.90 -3.73
CA SER A 6 23.46 -15.64 -3.45
C SER A 6 24.41 -14.44 -3.47
N SER A 7 25.59 -14.56 -2.85
CA SER A 7 26.61 -13.50 -2.84
C SER A 7 27.14 -13.18 -4.24
N THR A 8 27.48 -14.21 -5.02
CA THR A 8 27.94 -14.02 -6.42
C THR A 8 26.87 -13.35 -7.28
N LEU A 9 25.60 -13.75 -7.15
CA LEU A 9 24.50 -13.12 -7.88
C LEU A 9 24.29 -11.66 -7.45
N PHE A 10 24.43 -11.34 -6.17
CA PHE A 10 24.31 -9.96 -5.69
C PHE A 10 25.42 -9.06 -6.24
N GLU A 11 26.67 -9.54 -6.26
CA GLU A 11 27.79 -8.82 -6.87
C GLU A 11 27.57 -8.55 -8.37
N GLN A 12 26.99 -9.51 -9.09
CA GLN A 12 26.61 -9.32 -10.49
C GLN A 12 25.48 -8.30 -10.63
N ALA A 13 24.44 -8.43 -9.80
CA ALA A 13 23.29 -7.54 -9.81
C ALA A 13 23.68 -6.09 -9.52
N GLN A 14 24.64 -5.83 -8.64
CA GLN A 14 25.12 -4.47 -8.33
C GLN A 14 25.72 -3.75 -9.55
N ARG A 15 26.13 -4.47 -10.60
CA ARG A 15 26.66 -3.89 -11.84
C ARG A 15 25.56 -3.40 -12.79
N THR A 16 24.34 -3.93 -12.65
CA THR A 16 23.25 -3.71 -13.62
C THR A 16 21.98 -3.13 -12.98
N LEU A 17 21.78 -3.31 -11.67
CA LEU A 17 20.64 -2.83 -10.91
C LEU A 17 21.12 -1.82 -9.86
N PRO A 18 20.48 -0.64 -9.74
CA PRO A 18 20.77 0.30 -8.65
C PRO A 18 20.66 -0.37 -7.28
N GLY A 19 21.77 -0.45 -6.54
CA GLY A 19 21.82 -1.16 -5.26
C GLY A 19 21.64 -2.67 -5.33
N GLY A 20 21.71 -3.26 -6.53
CA GLY A 20 21.58 -4.71 -6.77
C GLY A 20 20.15 -5.26 -6.70
N VAL A 21 19.12 -4.40 -6.65
CA VAL A 21 17.72 -4.81 -6.43
C VAL A 21 16.70 -3.94 -7.17
N ASN A 22 15.51 -4.49 -7.45
CA ASN A 22 14.38 -3.75 -8.02
C ASN A 22 13.43 -3.13 -6.96
N SER A 23 13.64 -3.42 -5.69
CA SER A 23 12.90 -2.82 -4.57
C SER A 23 13.86 -2.62 -3.40
N PRO A 24 14.00 -1.38 -2.84
CA PRO A 24 15.06 -1.05 -1.90
C PRO A 24 15.15 -1.95 -0.67
N VAL A 25 14.01 -2.38 -0.12
CA VAL A 25 13.96 -3.24 1.08
C VAL A 25 14.65 -4.59 0.87
N ARG A 26 14.72 -5.06 -0.38
CA ARG A 26 15.37 -6.34 -0.73
C ARG A 26 16.89 -6.28 -0.62
N ALA A 27 17.49 -5.09 -0.53
CA ALA A 27 18.95 -4.93 -0.43
C ALA A 27 19.50 -5.22 0.99
N PHE A 28 18.65 -5.59 1.95
CA PHE A 28 19.03 -5.93 3.34
C PHE A 28 19.77 -4.82 4.11
N LYS A 29 19.78 -3.58 3.60
CA LYS A 29 20.47 -2.44 4.25
C LYS A 29 20.07 -2.22 5.71
N ALA A 30 18.81 -2.48 6.06
CA ALA A 30 18.29 -2.32 7.41
C ALA A 30 18.71 -3.42 8.39
N VAL A 31 19.06 -4.60 7.89
CA VAL A 31 19.40 -5.79 8.71
C VAL A 31 20.87 -6.20 8.57
N GLY A 32 21.59 -5.61 7.62
CA GLY A 32 22.97 -5.96 7.29
C GLY A 32 23.08 -7.26 6.48
N GLY A 33 24.29 -7.53 6.00
CA GLY A 33 24.60 -8.73 5.22
C GLY A 33 24.23 -8.63 3.73
N THR A 34 24.22 -9.80 3.07
CA THR A 34 23.94 -9.94 1.65
C THR A 34 22.54 -10.51 1.44
N PRO A 35 21.71 -9.96 0.53
CA PRO A 35 20.39 -10.49 0.24
C PRO A 35 20.40 -11.95 -0.22
N LEU A 36 19.38 -12.70 0.18
CA LEU A 36 19.13 -14.04 -0.31
C LEU A 36 18.51 -13.99 -1.71
N PHE A 37 19.04 -14.80 -2.63
CA PHE A 37 18.42 -14.99 -3.94
C PHE A 37 17.50 -16.22 -3.88
N ILE A 38 16.21 -16.01 -4.09
CA ILE A 38 15.19 -17.07 -4.00
C ILE A 38 15.06 -17.78 -5.33
N SER A 39 15.12 -19.13 -5.32
CA SER A 39 15.00 -19.97 -6.52
C SER A 39 13.59 -20.52 -6.71
N ARG A 40 12.91 -20.89 -5.62
CA ARG A 40 11.52 -21.37 -5.63
C ARG A 40 10.85 -21.16 -4.28
N ALA A 41 9.53 -21.28 -4.28
CA ALA A 41 8.69 -21.21 -3.09
C ALA A 41 7.57 -22.24 -3.19
N GLU A 42 7.16 -22.81 -2.06
CA GLU A 42 6.09 -23.83 -2.01
C GLU A 42 5.45 -23.86 -0.62
N GLY A 43 4.12 -23.74 -0.56
CA GLY A 43 3.39 -23.70 0.69
C GLY A 43 3.92 -22.57 1.59
N PRO A 44 4.32 -22.84 2.85
CA PRO A 44 4.84 -21.82 3.75
C PRO A 44 6.37 -21.63 3.64
N TYR A 45 7.03 -22.14 2.59
CA TYR A 45 8.49 -22.16 2.51
C TYR A 45 9.07 -21.41 1.32
N LEU A 46 10.20 -20.73 1.56
CA LEU A 46 11.11 -20.26 0.52
C LEU A 46 12.34 -21.17 0.44
N PHE A 47 12.88 -21.30 -0.77
CA PHE A 47 14.14 -21.98 -1.03
C PHE A 47 15.07 -21.03 -1.78
N ASP A 48 16.25 -20.77 -1.24
CA ASP A 48 17.24 -19.94 -1.92
C ASP A 48 17.99 -20.71 -3.03
N VAL A 49 18.82 -20.01 -3.79
CA VAL A 49 19.66 -20.58 -4.85
C VAL A 49 20.78 -21.48 -4.33
N ASP A 50 21.08 -21.42 -3.03
CA ASP A 50 22.07 -22.24 -2.34
C ASP A 50 21.43 -23.52 -1.75
N GLY A 51 20.11 -23.69 -1.90
CA GLY A 51 19.35 -24.86 -1.46
C GLY A 51 18.87 -24.80 0.01
N ASN A 52 19.04 -23.69 0.71
CA ASN A 52 18.53 -23.53 2.06
C ASN A 52 17.01 -23.30 2.04
N ARG A 53 16.31 -23.87 3.02
CA ARG A 53 14.86 -23.71 3.21
C ARG A 53 14.56 -22.80 4.39
N TYR A 54 13.61 -21.89 4.21
CA TYR A 54 13.14 -20.95 5.23
C TYR A 54 11.63 -21.08 5.39
N THR A 55 11.13 -21.01 6.62
CA THR A 55 9.71 -20.71 6.86
C THR A 55 9.49 -19.24 6.51
N ASP A 56 8.56 -18.98 5.59
CA ASP A 56 8.32 -17.65 5.06
C ASP A 56 7.25 -16.90 5.87
N TYR A 57 7.67 -15.81 6.51
CA TYR A 57 6.78 -14.84 7.13
C TYR A 57 6.70 -13.52 6.35
N VAL A 58 7.47 -13.38 5.26
CA VAL A 58 7.37 -12.24 4.35
C VAL A 58 6.22 -12.45 3.39
N CYS A 59 6.01 -13.67 2.89
CA CYS A 59 4.85 -14.04 2.05
C CYS A 59 4.68 -13.11 0.83
N SER A 60 5.80 -12.76 0.19
CA SER A 60 5.87 -11.76 -0.89
C SER A 60 5.30 -10.38 -0.50
N TRP A 61 5.45 -9.98 0.76
CA TRP A 61 4.91 -8.77 1.37
C TRP A 61 3.38 -8.74 1.49
N GLY A 62 2.71 -9.91 1.48
CA GLY A 62 1.26 -9.99 1.71
C GLY A 62 0.49 -11.00 0.84
N PRO A 63 0.67 -11.03 -0.49
CA PRO A 63 -0.23 -11.73 -1.42
C PRO A 63 -0.36 -13.24 -1.20
N MET A 64 0.64 -13.88 -0.58
CA MET A 64 0.70 -15.33 -0.41
C MET A 64 -0.11 -15.81 0.80
N ILE A 65 -1.38 -15.36 0.94
CA ILE A 65 -2.25 -15.74 2.06
C ILE A 65 -2.61 -17.22 2.07
N LEU A 66 -2.69 -17.86 0.90
CA LEU A 66 -2.90 -19.30 0.74
C LEU A 66 -1.59 -20.10 0.73
N GLY A 67 -0.45 -19.44 1.00
CA GLY A 67 0.88 -19.98 0.76
C GLY A 67 1.29 -19.92 -0.71
N HIS A 68 2.57 -20.21 -0.96
CA HIS A 68 3.16 -20.23 -2.30
C HIS A 68 2.65 -21.41 -3.12
N THR A 69 2.52 -21.20 -4.43
CA THR A 69 2.14 -22.22 -5.42
C THR A 69 0.89 -23.02 -5.07
N HIS A 70 -0.13 -22.36 -4.52
CA HIS A 70 -1.40 -23.01 -4.19
C HIS A 70 -2.02 -23.66 -5.45
N PRO A 71 -2.35 -24.97 -5.45
CA PRO A 71 -2.69 -25.71 -6.67
C PRO A 71 -3.80 -25.08 -7.52
N ARG A 72 -4.87 -24.58 -6.88
CA ARG A 72 -5.98 -23.92 -7.58
C ARG A 72 -5.57 -22.62 -8.27
N VAL A 73 -4.66 -21.85 -7.68
CA VAL A 73 -4.17 -20.60 -8.27
C VAL A 73 -3.25 -20.93 -9.44
N THR A 74 -2.34 -21.89 -9.27
CA THR A 74 -1.44 -22.36 -10.32
C THR A 74 -2.21 -22.88 -11.53
N GLU A 75 -3.22 -23.73 -11.32
CA GLU A 75 -4.06 -24.25 -12.41
C GLU A 75 -4.82 -23.12 -13.14
N ALA A 76 -5.39 -22.17 -12.40
CA ALA A 76 -6.10 -21.03 -12.99
C ALA A 76 -5.16 -20.18 -13.89
N VAL A 77 -3.95 -19.89 -13.41
CA VAL A 77 -2.92 -19.16 -14.18
C VAL A 77 -2.49 -19.94 -15.41
N GLN A 78 -2.22 -21.24 -15.29
CA GLN A 78 -1.84 -22.09 -16.42
C GLN A 78 -2.93 -22.13 -17.50
N ASN A 79 -4.20 -22.16 -17.10
CA ASN A 79 -5.33 -22.12 -18.03
C ASN A 79 -5.50 -20.74 -18.68
N ALA A 80 -5.24 -19.65 -17.95
CA ALA A 80 -5.26 -18.30 -18.51
C ALA A 80 -4.16 -18.11 -19.56
N ILE A 81 -2.93 -18.55 -19.29
CA ILE A 81 -1.79 -18.44 -20.23
C ILE A 81 -2.10 -19.09 -21.59
N LYS A 82 -2.82 -20.21 -21.61
CA LYS A 82 -3.23 -20.89 -22.87
C LYS A 82 -4.14 -20.03 -23.76
N LYS A 83 -4.83 -19.03 -23.19
CA LYS A 83 -5.71 -18.10 -23.91
C LYS A 83 -4.99 -16.80 -24.31
N GLY A 84 -3.81 -16.54 -23.77
CA GLY A 84 -3.11 -15.26 -23.85
C GLY A 84 -3.21 -14.48 -22.54
N THR A 85 -2.21 -13.65 -22.23
CA THR A 85 -2.12 -12.94 -20.94
C THR A 85 -2.51 -11.46 -21.01
N SER A 86 -2.74 -10.91 -22.21
CA SER A 86 -3.16 -9.53 -22.42
C SER A 86 -3.83 -9.37 -23.79
N TYR A 87 -4.93 -8.62 -23.85
CA TYR A 87 -5.74 -8.46 -25.05
C TYR A 87 -5.94 -7.00 -25.49
N GLY A 88 -5.72 -6.03 -24.60
CA GLY A 88 -6.05 -4.62 -24.88
C GLY A 88 -7.56 -4.35 -25.05
N ALA A 89 -8.41 -5.27 -24.60
CA ALA A 89 -9.86 -5.21 -24.69
C ALA A 89 -10.50 -5.86 -23.44
N PRO A 90 -11.77 -5.51 -23.11
CA PRO A 90 -12.46 -6.05 -21.94
C PRO A 90 -12.65 -7.57 -21.98
N THR A 91 -12.68 -8.20 -20.81
CA THR A 91 -12.88 -9.64 -20.60
C THR A 91 -13.99 -9.92 -19.59
N GLU A 92 -14.61 -11.11 -19.70
CA GLU A 92 -15.63 -11.56 -18.75
C GLU A 92 -15.08 -11.67 -17.32
N THR A 93 -13.82 -12.11 -17.17
CA THR A 93 -13.16 -12.27 -15.87
C THR A 93 -13.00 -10.94 -15.12
N GLU A 94 -12.83 -9.81 -15.81
CA GLU A 94 -12.81 -8.50 -15.16
C GLU A 94 -14.16 -8.17 -14.49
N VAL A 95 -15.28 -8.51 -15.14
CA VAL A 95 -16.63 -8.29 -14.60
C VAL A 95 -16.91 -9.22 -13.42
N GLU A 96 -16.50 -10.48 -13.51
CA GLU A 96 -16.61 -11.45 -12.43
C GLU A 96 -15.82 -11.02 -11.20
N LEU A 97 -14.54 -10.66 -11.38
CA LEU A 97 -13.68 -10.20 -10.29
C LEU A 97 -14.23 -8.91 -9.66
N ALA A 98 -14.73 -7.97 -10.47
CA ALA A 98 -15.31 -6.74 -9.95
C ALA A 98 -16.50 -6.99 -9.02
N LYS A 99 -17.40 -7.92 -9.39
CA LYS A 99 -18.54 -8.32 -8.54
C LYS A 99 -18.06 -8.96 -7.25
N MET A 100 -17.10 -9.89 -7.33
CA MET A 100 -16.56 -10.56 -6.14
C MET A 100 -15.92 -9.58 -5.15
N VAL A 101 -15.21 -8.56 -5.66
CA VAL A 101 -14.63 -7.51 -4.81
C VAL A 101 -15.70 -6.66 -4.14
N ALA A 102 -16.71 -6.22 -4.89
CA ALA A 102 -17.82 -5.42 -4.37
C ALA A 102 -18.68 -6.19 -3.34
N GLU A 103 -18.86 -7.50 -3.53
CA GLU A 103 -19.55 -8.37 -2.56
C GLU A 103 -18.74 -8.58 -1.28
N ALA A 104 -17.41 -8.64 -1.39
CA ALA A 104 -16.54 -8.93 -0.25
C ALA A 104 -16.20 -7.69 0.59
N VAL A 105 -16.04 -6.52 -0.02
CA VAL A 105 -15.54 -5.31 0.63
C VAL A 105 -16.68 -4.31 0.84
N PRO A 106 -17.16 -4.10 2.10
CA PRO A 106 -18.44 -3.42 2.36
C PRO A 106 -18.63 -2.02 1.77
N SER A 107 -17.57 -1.22 1.63
CA SER A 107 -17.66 0.14 1.06
C SER A 107 -17.68 0.18 -0.47
N VAL A 108 -17.33 -0.92 -1.14
CA VAL A 108 -17.02 -0.91 -2.59
C VAL A 108 -18.27 -1.16 -3.42
N GLU A 109 -18.86 -0.10 -3.96
CA GLU A 109 -19.96 -0.19 -4.93
C GLU A 109 -19.47 -0.37 -6.37
N SER A 110 -18.26 0.12 -6.68
CA SER A 110 -17.62 0.04 -7.99
C SER A 110 -16.11 -0.01 -7.86
N VAL A 111 -15.43 -0.74 -8.75
CA VAL A 111 -13.98 -0.95 -8.69
C VAL A 111 -13.31 -0.68 -10.03
N ARG A 112 -12.07 -0.18 -9.96
CA ARG A 112 -11.16 -0.04 -11.10
C ARG A 112 -9.88 -0.81 -10.82
N PHE A 113 -9.55 -1.78 -11.67
CA PHE A 113 -8.28 -2.50 -11.59
C PHE A 113 -7.13 -1.67 -12.17
N VAL A 114 -6.00 -1.73 -11.49
CA VAL A 114 -4.72 -1.11 -11.83
C VAL A 114 -3.59 -2.10 -11.54
N ASN A 115 -2.34 -1.77 -11.86
CA ASN A 115 -1.22 -2.72 -11.81
C ASN A 115 -0.45 -2.70 -10.49
N SER A 116 -0.70 -1.71 -9.63
CA SER A 116 -0.02 -1.61 -8.34
C SER A 116 -0.81 -0.79 -7.33
N GLY A 117 -0.50 -0.99 -6.06
CA GLY A 117 -0.97 -0.14 -4.96
C GLY A 117 -0.64 1.35 -5.16
N THR A 118 0.55 1.68 -5.68
CA THR A 118 0.91 3.06 -6.02
C THR A 118 -0.05 3.67 -7.05
N GLU A 119 -0.45 2.92 -8.08
CA GLU A 119 -1.41 3.40 -9.07
C GLU A 119 -2.81 3.58 -8.46
N ALA A 120 -3.19 2.70 -7.51
CA ALA A 120 -4.47 2.75 -6.83
C ALA A 120 -4.57 4.02 -5.95
N THR A 121 -3.58 4.27 -5.10
CA THR A 121 -3.55 5.44 -4.22
C THR A 121 -3.45 6.75 -5.02
N MET A 122 -2.64 6.79 -6.09
CA MET A 122 -2.60 7.92 -7.02
C MET A 122 -3.97 8.23 -7.63
N SER A 123 -4.69 7.19 -8.03
CA SER A 123 -6.01 7.34 -8.65
C SER A 123 -7.07 7.77 -7.64
N ALA A 124 -7.07 7.18 -6.44
CA ALA A 124 -7.99 7.52 -5.35
C ALA A 124 -7.82 8.97 -4.90
N LEU A 125 -6.57 9.43 -4.70
CA LEU A 125 -6.28 10.82 -4.33
C LEU A 125 -6.67 11.81 -5.43
N ARG A 126 -6.44 11.46 -6.71
CA ARG A 126 -6.90 12.27 -7.84
C ARG A 126 -8.44 12.35 -7.89
N LEU A 127 -9.13 11.24 -7.68
CA LEU A 127 -10.59 11.19 -7.64
C LEU A 127 -11.14 12.03 -6.50
N ALA A 128 -10.56 11.94 -5.30
CA ALA A 128 -10.97 12.73 -4.15
C ALA A 128 -10.81 14.24 -4.38
N ARG A 129 -9.68 14.66 -4.95
CA ARG A 129 -9.47 16.07 -5.35
C ARG A 129 -10.51 16.54 -6.37
N ALA A 130 -10.77 15.74 -7.40
CA ALA A 130 -11.76 16.07 -8.43
C ALA A 130 -13.18 16.14 -7.88
N PHE A 131 -13.54 15.23 -6.96
CA PHE A 131 -14.85 15.16 -6.34
C PHE A 131 -15.11 16.37 -5.41
N THR A 132 -14.11 16.73 -4.59
CA THR A 132 -14.24 17.81 -3.61
C THR A 132 -13.90 19.19 -4.18
N ASN A 133 -13.18 19.26 -5.31
CA ASN A 133 -12.57 20.46 -5.86
C ASN A 133 -11.64 21.17 -4.86
N ARG A 134 -10.83 20.37 -4.15
CA ARG A 134 -9.86 20.80 -3.13
C ARG A 134 -8.49 20.21 -3.42
N ASP A 135 -7.42 20.86 -2.95
CA ASP A 135 -6.06 20.45 -3.30
C ASP A 135 -5.38 19.61 -2.23
N LYS A 136 -5.62 19.88 -0.94
CA LYS A 136 -4.81 19.29 0.13
C LYS A 136 -5.23 17.86 0.47
N ILE A 137 -4.26 17.03 0.80
CA ILE A 137 -4.50 15.67 1.30
C ILE A 137 -3.75 15.46 2.61
N VAL A 138 -4.31 14.67 3.51
CA VAL A 138 -3.69 14.30 4.78
C VAL A 138 -3.24 12.84 4.71
N LYS A 139 -1.97 12.58 5.02
CA LYS A 139 -1.43 11.24 5.28
C LYS A 139 -0.86 11.17 6.69
N PHE A 140 -0.51 9.97 7.15
CA PHE A 140 0.06 9.77 8.47
C PHE A 140 1.57 9.49 8.41
N GLN A 141 2.31 10.02 9.37
CA GLN A 141 3.72 9.66 9.55
C GLN A 141 3.86 8.14 9.75
N GLY A 142 4.84 7.54 9.08
CA GLY A 142 5.10 6.10 9.13
C GLY A 142 4.21 5.24 8.22
N CYS A 143 3.12 5.80 7.68
CA CYS A 143 2.33 5.13 6.64
C CYS A 143 2.96 5.31 5.25
N TYR A 144 2.84 4.29 4.41
CA TYR A 144 3.34 4.27 3.04
C TYR A 144 2.23 3.92 2.06
N HIS A 145 2.02 4.80 1.08
CA HIS A 145 0.93 4.71 0.10
C HIS A 145 1.47 4.63 -1.33
N GLY A 146 2.67 4.08 -1.52
CA GLY A 146 3.38 4.12 -2.80
C GLY A 146 4.34 5.31 -2.93
N HIS A 147 4.96 5.43 -4.10
CA HIS A 147 6.07 6.37 -4.35
C HIS A 147 5.71 7.52 -5.30
N ALA A 148 4.43 7.88 -5.40
CA ALA A 148 4.04 9.07 -6.14
C ALA A 148 4.64 10.31 -5.47
N ASP A 149 5.13 11.27 -6.26
CA ASP A 149 5.85 12.45 -5.74
C ASP A 149 5.13 13.14 -4.58
N MET A 150 3.81 13.32 -4.69
CA MET A 150 2.98 13.96 -3.66
C MET A 150 2.93 13.21 -2.32
N LEU A 151 3.34 11.95 -2.26
CA LEU A 151 3.36 11.12 -1.05
C LEU A 151 4.74 11.05 -0.40
N LEU A 152 5.80 11.45 -1.13
CA LEU A 152 7.20 11.48 -0.70
C LEU A 152 7.48 12.74 0.13
N VAL A 153 6.78 12.85 1.25
CA VAL A 153 6.75 14.03 2.13
C VAL A 153 7.15 13.65 3.55
N GLN A 154 8.12 14.39 4.10
CA GLN A 154 8.52 14.29 5.51
C GLN A 154 7.51 14.97 6.42
N ALA A 155 7.38 14.46 7.65
CA ALA A 155 6.74 15.21 8.72
C ALA A 155 7.57 16.50 8.97
N GLY A 156 6.93 17.66 8.87
CA GLY A 156 7.56 18.93 9.23
C GLY A 156 7.85 19.01 10.73
N SER A 157 8.89 19.74 11.13
CA SER A 157 9.13 20.05 12.55
C SER A 157 8.36 21.31 12.93
N GLY A 158 7.33 21.18 13.77
CA GLY A 158 6.58 22.31 14.32
C GLY A 158 5.70 23.04 13.30
N VAL A 159 5.82 24.37 13.23
CA VAL A 159 4.91 25.30 12.49
C VAL A 159 5.06 25.23 10.96
N THR A 160 5.98 24.41 10.44
CA THR A 160 6.12 24.13 9.01
C THR A 160 5.21 22.96 8.61
N THR A 161 3.89 23.18 8.66
CA THR A 161 2.88 22.21 8.19
C THR A 161 2.87 22.01 6.67
N LEU A 162 3.71 22.74 5.93
CA LEU A 162 3.86 22.61 4.48
C LEU A 162 4.92 21.56 4.14
N GLY A 163 4.51 20.55 3.37
CA GLY A 163 5.29 19.37 3.03
C GLY A 163 6.70 19.68 2.52
N LEU A 164 7.70 19.09 3.16
CA LEU A 164 9.08 19.06 2.66
C LEU A 164 9.32 17.73 1.92
N PRO A 165 9.97 17.75 0.74
CA PRO A 165 10.29 16.51 0.03
C PRO A 165 11.19 15.58 0.86
N ASP A 166 10.84 14.29 0.90
CA ASP A 166 11.61 13.22 1.58
C ASP A 166 12.65 12.56 0.67
N SER A 167 12.59 12.81 -0.64
CA SER A 167 13.53 12.27 -1.62
C SER A 167 14.08 13.37 -2.51
N PRO A 168 15.39 13.38 -2.79
CA PRO A 168 15.95 14.13 -3.90
C PRO A 168 15.19 13.82 -5.20
N GLY A 169 15.01 14.84 -6.05
CA GLY A 169 14.31 14.73 -7.33
C GLY A 169 12.82 15.06 -7.27
N VAL A 170 12.21 15.14 -6.08
CA VAL A 170 10.82 15.57 -5.91
C VAL A 170 10.76 17.11 -5.80
N PRO A 171 10.08 17.81 -6.73
CA PRO A 171 9.88 19.26 -6.63
C PRO A 171 9.06 19.64 -5.40
N LYS A 172 9.36 20.81 -4.80
CA LYS A 172 8.59 21.33 -3.65
C LYS A 172 7.09 21.49 -3.98
N SER A 173 6.77 21.93 -5.19
CA SER A 173 5.38 22.08 -5.65
C SER A 173 4.63 20.75 -5.71
N SER A 174 5.32 19.61 -5.84
CA SER A 174 4.65 18.30 -5.84
C SER A 174 4.14 17.91 -4.47
N VAL A 175 4.67 18.51 -3.39
CA VAL A 175 4.43 18.09 -2.00
C VAL A 175 3.76 19.16 -1.13
N GLU A 176 3.62 20.39 -1.64
CA GLU A 176 3.06 21.53 -0.89
C GLU A 176 1.59 21.34 -0.47
N HIS A 177 0.87 20.46 -1.19
CA HIS A 177 -0.52 20.09 -0.92
C HIS A 177 -0.66 18.80 -0.10
N THR A 178 0.42 18.29 0.48
CA THR A 178 0.37 17.08 1.31
C THR A 178 0.72 17.44 2.75
N LEU A 179 -0.27 17.23 3.62
CA LEU A 179 -0.18 17.44 5.05
C LEU A 179 0.13 16.10 5.73
N VAL A 180 0.94 16.14 6.78
CA VAL A 180 1.33 14.95 7.54
C VAL A 180 0.79 15.06 8.97
N ALA A 181 -0.10 14.14 9.34
CA ALA A 181 -0.61 13.97 10.70
C ALA A 181 0.11 12.82 11.42
N GLU A 182 -0.11 12.70 12.72
CA GLU A 182 0.42 11.62 13.54
C GLU A 182 -0.59 10.47 13.63
N PHE A 183 -0.18 9.25 13.27
CA PHE A 183 -1.03 8.06 13.37
C PHE A 183 -1.45 7.85 14.83
N ASN A 184 -2.71 7.47 15.08
CA ASN A 184 -3.29 7.34 16.42
C ASN A 184 -3.39 8.64 17.25
N HIS A 185 -3.14 9.81 16.67
CA HIS A 185 -3.26 11.09 17.36
C HIS A 185 -4.28 12.01 16.67
N ILE A 186 -5.57 11.79 16.94
CA ILE A 186 -6.68 12.51 16.29
C ILE A 186 -6.60 14.05 16.44
N ALA A 187 -6.00 14.55 17.52
CA ALA A 187 -5.83 15.99 17.70
C ALA A 187 -4.95 16.63 16.61
N SER A 188 -3.93 15.91 16.11
CA SER A 188 -3.12 16.39 14.97
C SER A 188 -3.95 16.56 13.69
N VAL A 189 -4.90 15.65 13.45
CA VAL A 189 -5.83 15.73 12.31
C VAL A 189 -6.76 16.93 12.47
N LYS A 190 -7.38 17.10 13.65
CA LYS A 190 -8.29 18.22 13.91
C LYS A 190 -7.60 19.58 13.74
N GLN A 191 -6.36 19.71 14.20
CA GLN A 191 -5.56 20.92 13.99
C GLN A 191 -5.34 21.25 12.50
N LEU A 192 -5.15 20.25 11.64
CA LEU A 192 -5.02 20.46 10.19
C LEU A 192 -6.35 20.96 9.59
N TYR A 193 -7.49 20.43 10.03
CA TYR A 193 -8.80 20.94 9.62
C TYR A 193 -9.10 22.33 10.17
N ASP A 194 -8.65 22.67 11.38
CA ASP A 194 -8.76 24.04 11.91
C ASP A 194 -7.96 25.03 11.06
N GLN A 195 -6.79 24.61 10.55
CA GLN A 195 -5.94 25.43 9.70
C GLN A 195 -6.43 25.50 8.24
N PHE A 196 -7.02 24.42 7.72
CA PHE A 196 -7.41 24.26 6.32
C PHE A 196 -8.84 23.70 6.16
N PRO A 197 -9.88 24.34 6.73
CA PRO A 197 -11.21 23.74 6.89
C PRO A 197 -11.90 23.37 5.58
N GLU A 198 -11.64 24.11 4.51
CA GLU A 198 -12.32 23.91 3.21
C GLU A 198 -11.39 23.45 2.10
N ASP A 199 -10.14 23.12 2.41
CA ASP A 199 -9.11 22.85 1.39
C ASP A 199 -8.56 21.42 1.46
N ILE A 200 -8.99 20.61 2.44
CA ILE A 200 -8.64 19.18 2.53
C ILE A 200 -9.63 18.36 1.69
N ALA A 201 -9.12 17.76 0.63
CA ALA A 201 -9.82 16.83 -0.25
C ALA A 201 -10.00 15.46 0.39
N ALA A 202 -8.96 14.94 1.05
CA ALA A 202 -8.98 13.58 1.58
C ALA A 202 -8.04 13.36 2.77
N ILE A 203 -8.39 12.37 3.59
CA ILE A 203 -7.46 11.66 4.48
C ILE A 203 -7.20 10.29 3.87
N ILE A 204 -5.94 9.91 3.70
CA ILE A 204 -5.54 8.54 3.35
C ILE A 204 -4.81 7.89 4.54
N VAL A 205 -5.20 6.66 4.88
CA VAL A 205 -4.71 5.95 6.07
C VAL A 205 -4.58 4.45 5.82
N GLU A 206 -3.50 3.83 6.31
CA GLU A 206 -3.46 2.37 6.52
C GLU A 206 -4.29 2.06 7.78
N PRO A 207 -5.43 1.36 7.71
CA PRO A 207 -6.30 1.17 8.89
C PRO A 207 -5.61 0.42 10.03
N VAL A 208 -4.72 -0.51 9.67
CA VAL A 208 -3.66 -1.04 10.53
C VAL A 208 -2.35 -0.70 9.82
N ALA A 209 -1.52 0.14 10.41
CA ALA A 209 -0.24 0.46 9.79
C ALA A 209 0.65 -0.79 9.75
N GLY A 210 1.22 -1.07 8.58
CA GLY A 210 2.16 -2.18 8.36
C GLY A 210 3.58 -1.72 8.03
N ASN A 211 3.73 -0.52 7.45
CA ASN A 211 5.01 -0.02 6.94
C ASN A 211 5.94 0.57 8.01
N MET A 212 5.42 0.84 9.21
CA MET A 212 6.20 1.22 10.41
C MET A 212 6.23 0.11 11.46
N GLY A 213 6.12 -1.14 11.01
CA GLY A 213 5.74 -2.28 11.84
C GLY A 213 4.23 -2.39 11.97
N VAL A 214 3.74 -3.46 12.61
CA VAL A 214 2.31 -3.67 12.82
C VAL A 214 1.83 -2.81 13.98
N VAL A 215 1.15 -1.70 13.66
CA VAL A 215 0.58 -0.77 14.64
C VAL A 215 -0.94 -0.69 14.44
N PRO A 216 -1.73 -1.39 15.27
CA PRO A 216 -3.19 -1.28 15.25
C PRO A 216 -3.68 0.14 15.58
N PRO A 217 -4.89 0.50 15.13
CA PRO A 217 -5.49 1.76 15.51
C PRO A 217 -5.81 1.74 17.01
N GLN A 218 -5.64 2.88 17.69
CA GLN A 218 -6.17 3.09 19.03
C GLN A 218 -7.70 3.05 18.98
N PRO A 219 -8.37 2.74 20.11
CA PRO A 219 -9.83 2.81 20.20
C PRO A 219 -10.35 4.13 19.62
N ASP A 220 -11.43 4.04 18.86
CA ASP A 220 -12.13 5.16 18.21
C ASP A 220 -11.34 5.95 17.15
N PHE A 221 -10.04 5.70 16.93
CA PHE A 221 -9.24 6.51 16.00
C PHE A 221 -9.85 6.52 14.59
N LEU A 222 -10.18 5.35 14.03
CA LEU A 222 -10.79 5.25 12.70
C LEU A 222 -12.22 5.83 12.67
N HIS A 223 -13.01 5.67 13.73
CA HIS A 223 -14.34 6.27 13.83
C HIS A 223 -14.25 7.81 13.88
N GLU A 224 -13.28 8.37 14.60
CA GLU A 224 -13.05 9.81 14.64
C GLU A 224 -12.54 10.34 13.30
N LEU A 225 -11.71 9.58 12.55
CA LEU A 225 -11.35 9.92 11.17
C LEU A 225 -12.59 9.98 10.27
N ARG A 226 -13.50 9.00 10.39
CA ARG A 226 -14.77 9.01 9.65
C ARG A 226 -15.66 10.18 10.02
N LYS A 227 -15.73 10.52 11.30
CA LYS A 227 -16.51 11.64 11.81
C LYS A 227 -15.99 12.98 11.29
N VAL A 228 -14.68 13.24 11.40
CA VAL A 228 -14.09 14.50 10.93
C VAL A 228 -14.20 14.64 9.41
N THR A 229 -13.99 13.54 8.66
CA THR A 229 -14.13 13.58 7.19
C THR A 229 -15.56 13.91 6.77
N ASN A 230 -16.57 13.38 7.47
CA ASN A 230 -17.99 13.73 7.25
C ASN A 230 -18.29 15.19 7.61
N GLU A 231 -17.81 15.67 8.76
CA GLU A 231 -18.05 17.05 9.22
C GLU A 231 -17.53 18.09 8.22
N TYR A 232 -16.35 17.84 7.64
CA TYR A 232 -15.69 18.75 6.72
C TYR A 232 -15.93 18.44 5.23
N ASN A 233 -16.78 17.46 4.91
CA ASN A 233 -17.07 17.01 3.53
C ASN A 233 -15.80 16.68 2.73
N SER A 234 -14.90 15.91 3.33
CA SER A 234 -13.67 15.40 2.70
C SER A 234 -13.74 13.88 2.61
N VAL A 235 -12.95 13.29 1.71
CA VAL A 235 -12.98 11.86 1.41
C VAL A 235 -12.10 11.09 2.41
N LEU A 236 -12.65 10.07 3.06
CA LEU A 236 -11.86 9.08 3.80
C LEU A 236 -11.42 7.96 2.85
N ILE A 237 -10.11 7.76 2.72
CA ILE A 237 -9.50 6.72 1.90
C ILE A 237 -8.81 5.72 2.83
N PHE A 238 -9.25 4.46 2.80
CA PHE A 238 -8.48 3.38 3.41
C PHE A 238 -7.52 2.78 2.39
N ASP A 239 -6.25 2.79 2.74
CA ASP A 239 -5.23 2.00 2.06
C ASP A 239 -5.21 0.59 2.68
N GLU A 240 -5.87 -0.33 1.99
CA GLU A 240 -6.00 -1.73 2.38
C GLU A 240 -5.12 -2.65 1.52
N ILE A 241 -4.05 -2.14 0.90
CA ILE A 241 -3.11 -2.95 0.10
C ILE A 241 -2.51 -4.10 0.93
N ILE A 242 -2.25 -3.87 2.22
CA ILE A 242 -1.73 -4.89 3.15
C ILE A 242 -2.86 -5.57 3.94
N THR A 243 -3.86 -4.81 4.38
CA THR A 243 -4.91 -5.31 5.31
C THR A 243 -6.06 -6.01 4.60
N GLY A 244 -6.36 -5.64 3.36
CA GLY A 244 -7.44 -6.17 2.55
C GLY A 244 -7.33 -7.68 2.37
N PHE A 245 -8.45 -8.38 2.58
CA PHE A 245 -8.54 -9.85 2.56
C PHE A 245 -7.59 -10.59 3.52
N ARG A 246 -6.87 -9.87 4.41
CA ARG A 246 -5.86 -10.43 5.31
C ARG A 246 -6.28 -10.36 6.77
N VAL A 247 -6.72 -9.20 7.23
CA VAL A 247 -7.12 -9.02 8.64
C VAL A 247 -8.55 -9.50 8.88
N ALA A 248 -9.40 -9.43 7.85
CA ALA A 248 -10.72 -10.05 7.74
C ALA A 248 -11.03 -10.24 6.24
N TYR A 249 -12.12 -10.95 5.91
CA TYR A 249 -12.48 -11.22 4.52
C TYR A 249 -12.75 -9.93 3.73
N GLY A 250 -13.51 -9.00 4.30
CA GLY A 250 -13.77 -7.65 3.78
C GLY A 250 -12.76 -6.59 4.23
N GLY A 251 -11.60 -7.01 4.77
CA GLY A 251 -10.54 -6.09 5.19
C GLY A 251 -10.74 -5.45 6.57
N ALA A 252 -9.90 -4.48 6.88
CA ALA A 252 -9.91 -3.77 8.14
C ALA A 252 -11.19 -2.95 8.34
N GLN A 253 -11.81 -2.46 7.26
CA GLN A 253 -13.11 -1.82 7.34
C GLN A 253 -14.22 -2.72 7.91
N GLU A 254 -14.20 -4.02 7.58
CA GLU A 254 -15.12 -5.01 8.20
C GLU A 254 -14.71 -5.24 9.66
N LEU A 255 -13.42 -5.45 9.92
CA LEU A 255 -12.91 -5.75 11.26
C LEU A 255 -13.22 -4.65 12.28
N PHE A 256 -13.14 -3.38 11.88
CA PHE A 256 -13.34 -2.23 12.75
C PHE A 256 -14.70 -1.55 12.57
N ASP A 257 -15.55 -2.04 11.68
CA ASP A 257 -16.87 -1.45 11.38
C ASP A 257 -16.79 0.06 11.05
N VAL A 258 -15.83 0.42 10.18
CA VAL A 258 -15.64 1.79 9.69
C VAL A 258 -15.59 1.78 8.17
N HIS A 259 -16.58 2.40 7.53
CA HIS A 259 -16.68 2.47 6.08
C HIS A 259 -15.99 3.73 5.52
N PRO A 260 -14.89 3.58 4.76
CA PRO A 260 -14.29 4.69 4.02
C PRO A 260 -15.14 5.04 2.79
N ASP A 261 -14.87 6.20 2.19
CA ASP A 261 -15.48 6.59 0.92
C ASP A 261 -14.78 5.92 -0.27
N LEU A 262 -13.48 5.67 -0.15
CA LEU A 262 -12.68 4.93 -1.14
C LEU A 262 -11.76 3.92 -0.44
N THR A 263 -11.51 2.79 -1.11
CA THR A 263 -10.55 1.78 -0.65
C THR A 263 -9.53 1.49 -1.75
N CYS A 264 -8.25 1.46 -1.39
CA CYS A 264 -7.16 0.97 -2.25
C CYS A 264 -6.83 -0.48 -1.85
N LEU A 265 -6.68 -1.38 -2.82
CA LEU A 265 -6.37 -2.80 -2.64
C LEU A 265 -5.13 -3.17 -3.47
#